data_AF-A0A2T3G5W1-F1
#
_entry.id   AF-A0A2T3G5W1-F1
#
_cell.length_a   1.000
_cell.length_b   1.000
_cell.length_c   1.000
_cell.angle_alpha   90.00
_cell.angle_beta   90.00
_cell.angle_gamma   90.00
#
_symmetry.space_group_name_H-M   'P 1'
#
loop_
_entity.id
_entity.type
_entity.pdbx_description
1 polymer ?
#
loop_
_entity_poly.entity_id
_entity_poly.type
_entity_poly.pdbx_seq_one_letter_code
_entity_poly.pdbx_strand_id
1 'polypeptide(L)'
;MKKRRINSEILYLIAILVLSFSIDLLTIANMGLSAINGPAYILSEKVYSLTYGQAEYIVEGIIFIIFCILMKKFKMTYLSSFITGVLYATMADIWKIIIPFFQTQNEICFQFRIVYFFIGFILSAMAVAMFYKSYLYPQIYDFFVQEISKKYHITLKIFKTCFDCTFLILSFIMSLFLFHGIVGIGIGTIIVALFNGTFISFFKNFLDKHFICIPKFTKLEKYLKL
;
A
#
# COMPACT_ATOMS: atom_id res chain seq x y z
N MET A 1 8.00 1.65 -30.79
CA MET A 1 7.63 0.30 -30.32
C MET A 1 6.11 0.25 -30.10
N LYS A 2 5.40 -0.75 -30.64
CA LYS A 2 3.95 -0.92 -30.39
C LYS A 2 3.73 -1.28 -28.92
N LYS A 3 2.99 -0.46 -28.17
CA LYS A 3 2.65 -0.74 -26.76
C LYS A 3 1.71 -1.94 -26.67
N ARG A 4 1.91 -2.84 -25.71
CA ARG A 4 1.06 -4.01 -25.49
C ARG A 4 -0.22 -3.61 -24.78
N ARG A 5 -1.36 -4.21 -25.16
CA ARG A 5 -2.68 -3.93 -24.56
C ARG A 5 -2.91 -4.89 -23.39
N ILE A 6 -3.36 -4.37 -22.25
CA ILE A 6 -3.72 -5.15 -21.05
C ILE A 6 -5.07 -4.67 -20.54
N ASN A 7 -5.92 -5.58 -20.05
CA ASN A 7 -7.18 -5.21 -19.42
C ASN A 7 -6.95 -4.55 -18.05
N SER A 8 -7.53 -3.38 -17.83
CA SER A 8 -7.33 -2.61 -16.59
C SER A 8 -7.79 -3.36 -15.34
N GLU A 9 -8.88 -4.12 -15.43
CA GLU A 9 -9.43 -4.89 -14.30
C GLU A 9 -8.55 -6.07 -13.92
N ILE A 10 -7.97 -6.75 -14.91
CA ILE A 10 -7.00 -7.83 -14.67
C ILE A 10 -5.74 -7.24 -14.03
N LEU A 11 -5.27 -6.10 -14.53
CA LEU A 11 -4.12 -5.41 -13.95
C LEU A 11 -4.37 -5.02 -12.49
N TYR A 12 -5.57 -4.54 -12.17
CA TYR A 12 -5.99 -4.20 -10.82
C TYR A 12 -6.04 -5.42 -9.88
N LEU A 13 -6.62 -6.55 -10.33
CA LEU A 13 -6.64 -7.78 -9.53
C LEU A 13 -5.22 -8.31 -9.28
N ILE A 14 -4.36 -8.29 -10.31
CA ILE A 14 -2.94 -8.65 -10.13
C ILE A 14 -2.27 -7.70 -9.14
N ALA A 15 -2.55 -6.40 -9.21
CA ALA A 15 -1.99 -5.43 -8.28
C ALA A 15 -2.38 -5.71 -6.82
N ILE A 16 -3.64 -6.11 -6.55
CA ILE A 16 -4.08 -6.54 -5.21
C ILE A 16 -3.28 -7.75 -4.72
N LEU A 17 -3.16 -8.78 -5.57
CA LEU A 17 -2.46 -10.03 -5.21
C LEU A 17 -0.97 -9.77 -4.96
N VAL A 18 -0.33 -8.98 -5.82
CA VAL A 18 1.10 -8.63 -5.68
C VAL A 18 1.32 -7.74 -4.47
N LEU A 19 0.45 -6.76 -4.21
CA LEU A 19 0.61 -5.85 -3.07
C LEU A 19 0.45 -6.59 -1.75
N SER A 20 -0.61 -7.38 -1.59
CA SER A 20 -0.85 -8.19 -0.38
C SER A 20 0.34 -9.12 -0.09
N PHE A 21 0.76 -9.90 -1.08
CA PHE A 21 1.92 -10.79 -0.96
C PHE A 21 3.23 -10.04 -0.62
N SER A 22 3.44 -8.87 -1.22
CA SER A 22 4.64 -8.05 -0.97
C SER A 22 4.72 -7.55 0.47
N ILE A 23 3.58 -7.24 1.09
CA ILE A 23 3.51 -6.76 2.46
C ILE A 23 3.76 -7.91 3.44
N ASP A 24 3.26 -9.11 3.16
CA ASP A 24 3.57 -10.28 3.98
C ASP A 24 5.06 -10.64 3.92
N LEU A 25 5.71 -10.50 2.75
CA LEU A 25 7.17 -10.63 2.63
C LEU A 25 7.93 -9.59 3.45
N LEU A 26 7.50 -8.33 3.41
CA LEU A 26 8.09 -7.25 4.23
C LEU A 26 7.90 -7.51 5.73
N THR A 27 6.75 -8.09 6.09
CA THR A 27 6.41 -8.43 7.48
C THR A 27 7.28 -9.57 8.01
N ILE A 28 7.46 -10.64 7.23
CA ILE A 28 8.40 -11.71 7.56
C ILE A 28 9.83 -11.18 7.71
N ALA A 29 10.26 -10.30 6.80
CA ALA A 29 11.64 -9.81 6.80
C ALA A 29 12.02 -9.14 8.13
N ASN A 30 11.05 -8.58 8.86
CA ASN A 30 11.21 -8.01 10.20
C ASN A 30 12.41 -7.05 10.31
N MET A 31 12.67 -6.29 9.25
CA MET A 31 13.68 -5.22 9.18
C MET A 31 13.05 -3.83 9.37
N GLY A 32 11.79 -3.80 9.80
CA GLY A 32 10.89 -2.65 9.69
C GLY A 32 9.90 -2.83 8.54
N LEU A 33 8.66 -2.40 8.76
CA LEU A 33 7.55 -2.53 7.82
C LEU A 33 7.45 -1.34 6.85
N SER A 34 6.49 -1.41 5.91
CA SER A 34 5.99 -0.24 5.18
C SER A 34 5.62 0.87 6.17
N ALA A 35 6.14 2.08 5.95
CA ALA A 35 5.87 3.23 6.82
C ALA A 35 4.38 3.55 6.94
N ILE A 36 3.60 3.36 5.86
CA ILE A 36 2.15 3.57 5.84
C ILE A 36 1.43 2.54 6.71
N ASN A 37 1.91 1.30 6.71
CA ASN A 37 1.24 0.18 7.39
C ASN A 37 1.68 0.07 8.86
N GLY A 38 2.66 0.87 9.27
CA GLY A 38 3.19 0.92 10.63
C GLY A 38 2.11 1.11 11.71
N PRO A 39 1.16 2.06 11.57
CA PRO A 39 0.12 2.27 12.58
C PRO A 39 -0.80 1.06 12.75
N ALA A 40 -1.18 0.40 11.64
CA ALA A 40 -2.03 -0.78 11.65
C ALA A 40 -1.32 -1.97 12.27
N TYR A 41 -0.05 -2.18 11.95
CA TYR A 41 0.75 -3.24 12.57
C TYR A 41 0.93 -3.05 14.07
N ILE A 42 1.29 -1.84 14.50
CA ILE A 42 1.44 -1.51 15.94
C ILE A 42 0.11 -1.75 16.67
N LEU A 43 -1.02 -1.42 16.03
CA LEU A 43 -2.34 -1.68 16.57
C LEU A 43 -2.65 -3.19 16.68
N SER A 44 -2.34 -4.00 15.66
CA SER A 44 -2.54 -5.45 15.71
C SER A 44 -1.66 -6.13 16.77
N GLU A 45 -0.43 -5.64 16.98
CA GLU A 45 0.43 -6.16 18.04
C GLU A 45 -0.09 -5.83 19.45
N LYS A 46 -0.82 -4.71 19.61
CA LYS A 46 -1.32 -4.28 20.92
C LYS A 46 -2.63 -4.96 21.29
N VAL A 47 -3.49 -5.19 20.31
CA VAL A 47 -4.83 -5.76 20.49
C VAL A 47 -4.80 -7.20 20.01
N TYR A 48 -4.60 -8.13 20.93
CA TYR A 48 -4.39 -9.55 20.65
C TYR A 48 -5.53 -10.24 19.87
N SER A 49 -6.73 -9.63 19.84
CA SER A 49 -7.89 -10.13 19.11
C SER A 49 -7.98 -9.66 17.66
N LEU A 50 -7.12 -8.72 17.21
CA LEU A 50 -7.14 -8.18 15.85
C LEU A 50 -6.08 -8.84 14.98
N THR A 51 -6.49 -9.33 13.81
CA THR A 51 -5.54 -9.67 12.74
C THR A 51 -4.92 -8.40 12.17
N TYR A 52 -3.78 -8.56 11.48
CA TYR A 52 -3.17 -7.46 10.74
C TYR A 52 -4.14 -6.82 9.74
N GLY A 53 -4.84 -7.63 8.93
CA GLY A 53 -5.83 -7.11 7.98
C GLY A 53 -6.99 -6.38 8.67
N GLN A 54 -7.46 -6.87 9.82
CA GLN A 54 -8.49 -6.18 10.60
C GLN A 54 -8.03 -4.82 11.14
N ALA A 55 -6.80 -4.74 11.65
CA ALA A 55 -6.21 -3.48 12.08
C ALA A 55 -6.06 -2.51 10.91
N GLU A 56 -5.68 -3.01 9.73
CA GLU A 56 -5.59 -2.22 8.50
C GLU A 56 -6.95 -1.62 8.12
N TYR A 57 -8.05 -2.39 8.17
CA TYR A 57 -9.40 -1.85 7.87
C TYR A 57 -9.77 -0.69 8.79
N ILE A 58 -9.41 -0.77 10.07
CA ILE A 58 -9.71 0.28 11.06
C ILE A 58 -8.94 1.55 10.71
N VAL A 59 -7.64 1.43 10.46
CA VAL A 59 -6.78 2.58 10.12
C VAL A 59 -7.19 3.19 8.77
N GLU A 60 -7.48 2.36 7.77
CA GLU A 60 -8.02 2.79 6.48
C GLU A 60 -9.37 3.51 6.65
N GLY A 61 -10.26 2.99 7.50
CA GLY A 61 -11.56 3.60 7.78
C GLY A 61 -11.44 4.96 8.45
N ILE A 62 -10.53 5.11 9.42
CA ILE A 62 -10.25 6.41 10.06
C ILE A 62 -9.74 7.42 9.03
N ILE A 63 -8.80 7.00 8.18
CA ILE A 63 -8.21 7.88 7.17
C ILE A 63 -9.21 8.21 6.07
N PHE A 64 -10.09 7.27 5.71
CA PHE A 64 -11.22 7.52 4.81
C PHE A 64 -12.16 8.59 5.36
N ILE A 65 -12.52 8.53 6.64
CA ILE A 65 -13.37 9.53 7.30
C ILE A 65 -12.68 10.89 7.30
N ILE A 66 -11.42 10.96 7.73
CA ILE A 66 -10.61 12.20 7.72
C ILE A 66 -10.57 12.78 6.31
N PHE A 67 -10.37 11.93 5.30
CA PHE A 67 -10.33 12.36 3.91
C PHE A 67 -11.67 12.93 3.42
N CYS A 68 -12.79 12.28 3.75
CA CYS A 68 -14.12 12.78 3.41
C CYS A 68 -14.38 14.17 4.03
N ILE A 69 -13.95 14.38 5.28
CA ILE A 69 -14.05 15.68 5.97
C ILE A 69 -13.19 16.73 5.28
N LEU A 70 -11.91 16.43 5.01
CA LEU A 70 -10.96 17.35 4.38
C LEU A 70 -11.40 17.77 2.97
N MET A 71 -11.94 16.84 2.19
CA MET A 71 -12.40 17.11 0.84
C MET A 71 -13.77 17.80 0.79
N LYS A 72 -14.48 17.87 1.92
CA LYS A 72 -15.84 18.44 2.07
C LYS A 72 -16.85 17.94 1.03
N LYS A 73 -16.60 16.77 0.45
CA LYS A 73 -17.41 16.14 -0.60
C LYS A 73 -17.30 14.64 -0.46
N PHE A 74 -18.43 13.94 -0.44
CA PHE A 74 -18.46 12.49 -0.55
C PHE A 74 -18.61 12.11 -2.03
N LYS A 75 -17.69 11.30 -2.55
CA LYS A 75 -17.78 10.74 -3.90
C LYS A 75 -17.74 9.22 -3.83
N MET A 76 -18.52 8.55 -4.70
CA MET A 76 -18.47 7.09 -4.81
C MET A 76 -17.09 6.57 -5.24
N THR A 77 -16.28 7.42 -5.87
CA THR A 77 -14.88 7.12 -6.17
C THR A 77 -14.07 6.81 -4.91
N TYR A 78 -14.35 7.50 -3.79
CA TYR A 78 -13.62 7.29 -2.54
C TYR A 78 -13.96 5.94 -1.93
N LEU A 79 -15.24 5.54 -2.05
CA LEU A 79 -15.70 4.22 -1.61
C LEU A 79 -15.00 3.11 -2.39
N SER A 80 -14.76 3.31 -3.69
CA SER A 80 -13.98 2.36 -4.49
C SER A 80 -12.56 2.18 -3.94
N SER A 81 -11.89 3.26 -3.52
CA SER A 81 -10.55 3.17 -2.90
C SER A 81 -10.57 2.44 -1.57
N PHE A 82 -11.62 2.65 -0.77
CA PHE A 82 -11.82 1.93 0.48
C PHE A 82 -12.07 0.43 0.24
N ILE A 83 -12.88 0.08 -0.76
CA ILE A 83 -13.09 -1.31 -1.17
C ILE A 83 -11.77 -1.95 -1.61
N THR A 84 -10.93 -1.25 -2.38
CA THR A 84 -9.58 -1.73 -2.73
C THR A 84 -8.75 -2.05 -1.49
N GLY A 85 -8.79 -1.19 -0.48
CA GLY A 85 -8.13 -1.39 0.80
C GLY A 85 -8.59 -2.67 1.51
N VAL A 86 -9.91 -2.84 1.63
CA VAL A 86 -10.52 -4.04 2.22
C VAL A 86 -10.12 -5.31 1.44
N LEU A 87 -10.14 -5.29 0.12
CA LEU A 87 -9.75 -6.43 -0.72
C LEU A 87 -8.26 -6.78 -0.56
N TYR A 88 -7.39 -5.78 -0.45
CA TYR A 88 -5.98 -6.01 -0.20
C TYR A 88 -5.74 -6.58 1.21
N ALA A 89 -6.35 -6.02 2.25
CA ALA A 89 -6.08 -6.44 3.63
C ALA A 89 -6.68 -7.82 3.92
N THR A 90 -7.84 -8.14 3.33
CA THR A 90 -8.39 -9.51 3.35
C THR A 90 -7.44 -10.49 2.68
N MET A 91 -6.89 -10.12 1.52
CA MET A 91 -5.95 -10.98 0.79
C MET A 91 -4.63 -11.18 1.56
N ALA A 92 -4.13 -10.16 2.27
CA ALA A 92 -2.94 -10.28 3.12
C ALA A 92 -3.14 -11.32 4.24
N ASP A 93 -4.31 -11.32 4.89
CA ASP A 93 -4.62 -12.35 5.89
C ASP A 93 -4.80 -13.74 5.25
N ILE A 94 -5.39 -13.82 4.05
CA ILE A 94 -5.53 -15.08 3.30
C ILE A 94 -4.17 -15.69 2.97
N TRP A 95 -3.19 -14.90 2.53
CA TRP A 95 -1.85 -15.40 2.23
C TRP A 95 -1.19 -16.05 3.44
N LYS A 96 -1.38 -15.50 4.65
CA LYS A 96 -0.87 -16.08 5.90
C LYS A 96 -1.51 -17.42 6.25
N ILE A 97 -2.73 -17.68 5.78
CA ILE A 97 -3.42 -18.96 5.96
C ILE A 97 -2.93 -19.97 4.92
N ILE A 98 -2.81 -19.55 3.65
CA ILE A 98 -2.40 -20.43 2.53
C ILE A 98 -0.92 -20.82 2.63
N ILE A 99 -0.07 -19.89 3.07
CA ILE A 99 1.38 -20.04 3.11
C ILE A 99 1.84 -19.94 4.58
N PRO A 100 1.98 -21.08 5.30
CA PRO A 100 2.38 -21.12 6.70
C PRO A 100 3.73 -20.45 6.98
N PHE A 101 4.59 -20.32 5.96
CA PHE A 101 5.86 -19.60 6.05
C PHE A 101 5.71 -18.13 6.52
N PHE A 102 4.56 -17.48 6.26
CA PHE A 102 4.28 -16.14 6.79
C PHE A 102 4.01 -16.08 8.29
N GLN A 103 3.87 -17.23 8.96
CA GLN A 103 3.68 -17.30 10.41
C GLN A 103 4.99 -17.53 11.17
N THR A 104 6.07 -17.96 10.49
CA THR A 104 7.36 -18.33 11.10
C THR A 104 8.40 -17.20 11.04
N GLN A 105 8.10 -16.04 11.64
CA GLN A 105 8.98 -14.85 11.56
C GLN A 105 10.34 -15.03 12.27
N ASN A 106 10.39 -15.86 13.32
CA ASN A 106 11.55 -15.96 14.21
C ASN A 106 12.64 -16.94 13.74
N GLU A 107 12.38 -17.76 12.73
CA GLU A 107 13.29 -18.84 12.31
C GLU A 107 14.20 -18.48 11.13
N ILE A 108 14.05 -17.28 10.57
CA ILE A 108 14.71 -16.91 9.31
C ILE A 108 16.05 -16.24 9.57
N CYS A 109 17.11 -16.79 8.98
CA CYS A 109 18.45 -16.21 9.00
C CYS A 109 18.46 -14.78 8.44
N PHE A 110 19.30 -13.93 9.03
CA PHE A 110 19.37 -12.50 8.71
C PHE A 110 19.61 -12.20 7.22
N GLN A 111 20.40 -13.03 6.52
CA GLN A 111 20.66 -12.87 5.09
C GLN A 111 19.39 -13.02 4.24
N PHE A 112 18.53 -14.00 4.56
CA PHE A 112 17.26 -14.19 3.87
C PHE A 112 16.27 -13.06 4.16
N ARG A 113 16.29 -12.49 5.37
CA ARG A 113 15.48 -11.31 5.71
C ARG A 113 15.76 -10.13 4.79
N ILE A 114 17.03 -9.86 4.48
CA ILE A 114 17.42 -8.80 3.54
C ILE A 114 16.86 -9.07 2.14
N VAL A 115 16.97 -10.31 1.67
CA VAL A 115 16.47 -10.71 0.34
C VAL A 115 14.94 -10.53 0.26
N TYR A 116 14.20 -11.04 1.25
CA TYR A 116 12.75 -10.87 1.30
C TYR A 116 12.32 -9.41 1.41
N PHE A 117 13.07 -8.59 2.16
CA PHE A 117 12.82 -7.17 2.25
C PHE A 117 12.92 -6.48 0.88
N PHE A 118 14.01 -6.70 0.14
CA PHE A 118 14.17 -6.07 -1.18
C PHE A 118 13.15 -6.57 -2.21
N ILE A 119 12.84 -7.87 -2.20
CA ILE A 119 11.80 -8.43 -3.07
C ILE A 119 10.45 -7.80 -2.74
N GLY A 120 10.05 -7.79 -1.47
CA GLY A 120 8.81 -7.18 -1.01
C GLY A 120 8.73 -5.68 -1.33
N PHE A 121 9.82 -4.95 -1.15
CA PHE A 121 9.90 -3.53 -1.50
C PHE A 121 9.73 -3.27 -3.00
N ILE A 122 10.38 -4.05 -3.86
CA ILE A 122 10.24 -3.91 -5.32
C ILE A 122 8.82 -4.27 -5.77
N LEU A 123 8.27 -5.37 -5.24
CA LEU A 123 6.92 -5.83 -5.58
C LEU A 123 5.85 -4.83 -5.13
N SER A 124 5.98 -4.24 -3.94
CA SER A 124 5.03 -3.24 -3.45
C SER A 124 5.03 -1.99 -4.32
N ALA A 125 6.21 -1.46 -4.65
CA ALA A 125 6.33 -0.30 -5.54
C ALA A 125 5.78 -0.59 -6.95
N MET A 126 6.00 -1.80 -7.47
CA MET A 126 5.44 -2.23 -8.75
C MET A 126 3.92 -2.33 -8.70
N ALA A 127 3.34 -2.91 -7.64
CA ALA A 127 1.90 -3.06 -7.48
C ALA A 127 1.19 -1.70 -7.38
N VAL A 128 1.72 -0.76 -6.60
CA VAL A 128 1.19 0.61 -6.51
C VAL A 128 1.25 1.31 -7.87
N ALA A 129 2.33 1.13 -8.64
CA ALA A 129 2.42 1.64 -10.00
C ALA A 129 1.38 1.03 -10.96
N MET A 130 1.04 -0.26 -10.79
CA MET A 130 -0.03 -0.92 -11.55
C MET A 130 -1.41 -0.32 -11.20
N PHE A 131 -1.68 -0.05 -9.93
CA PHE A 131 -2.91 0.63 -9.52
C PHE A 131 -3.04 2.03 -10.14
N TYR A 132 -1.98 2.84 -10.12
CA TYR A 132 -2.02 4.19 -10.70
C TYR A 132 -2.26 4.22 -12.22
N LYS A 133 -2.03 3.09 -12.90
CA LYS A 133 -2.29 2.94 -14.33
C LYS A 133 -3.71 2.41 -14.62
N SER A 134 -4.31 1.71 -13.66
CA SER A 134 -5.71 1.29 -13.75
C SER A 134 -6.64 2.50 -13.62
N TYR A 135 -7.87 2.36 -14.15
CA TYR A 135 -8.92 3.35 -13.88
C TYR A 135 -9.58 3.11 -12.50
N LEU A 136 -9.41 1.91 -11.94
CA LEU A 136 -9.85 1.59 -10.59
C LEU A 136 -8.87 2.18 -9.59
N TYR A 137 -9.42 2.76 -8.52
CA TYR A 137 -8.62 3.51 -7.57
C TYR A 137 -7.78 2.60 -6.67
N PRO A 138 -6.55 3.00 -6.33
CA PRO A 138 -5.72 2.31 -5.34
C PRO A 138 -6.37 2.39 -3.94
N GLN A 139 -5.71 1.81 -2.95
CA GLN A 139 -6.09 1.98 -1.54
C GLN A 139 -6.18 3.44 -1.12
N ILE A 140 -6.91 3.71 -0.03
CA ILE A 140 -7.22 5.07 0.42
C ILE A 140 -5.97 5.95 0.64
N TYR A 141 -4.86 5.37 1.13
CA TYR A 141 -3.60 6.09 1.34
C TYR A 141 -2.98 6.58 0.04
N ASP A 142 -2.83 5.68 -0.93
CA ASP A 142 -2.24 5.99 -2.22
C ASP A 142 -3.16 6.85 -3.07
N PHE A 143 -4.48 6.68 -2.91
CA PHE A 143 -5.49 7.53 -3.52
C PHE A 143 -5.42 8.96 -2.99
N PHE A 144 -5.28 9.13 -1.67
CA PHE A 144 -5.06 10.43 -1.04
C PHE A 144 -3.83 11.12 -1.64
N VAL A 145 -2.70 10.42 -1.67
CA VAL A 145 -1.45 10.92 -2.25
C VAL A 145 -1.65 11.34 -3.70
N GLN A 146 -2.34 10.50 -4.50
CA GLN A 146 -2.59 10.78 -5.90
C GLN A 146 -3.46 12.03 -6.12
N GLU A 147 -4.56 12.18 -5.37
CA GLU A 147 -5.50 13.30 -5.54
C GLU A 147 -4.92 14.63 -5.04
N ILE A 148 -4.22 14.63 -3.92
CA ILE A 148 -3.58 15.83 -3.38
C ILE A 148 -2.39 16.24 -4.26
N SER A 149 -1.57 15.29 -4.73
CA SER A 149 -0.50 15.54 -5.69
C SER A 149 -1.03 16.21 -6.97
N LYS A 150 -2.17 15.75 -7.51
CA LYS A 150 -2.83 16.38 -8.67
C LYS A 150 -3.35 17.79 -8.34
N LYS A 151 -4.01 17.96 -7.20
CA LYS A 151 -4.63 19.25 -6.78
C LYS A 151 -3.60 20.36 -6.59
N TYR A 152 -2.44 20.04 -6.02
CA TYR A 152 -1.37 21.01 -5.73
C TYR A 152 -0.26 21.02 -6.78
N HIS A 153 -0.38 20.24 -7.87
CA HIS A 153 0.64 20.10 -8.92
C HIS A 153 2.04 19.70 -8.42
N ILE A 154 2.11 19.00 -7.28
CA ILE A 154 3.37 18.47 -6.71
C ILE A 154 3.64 17.12 -7.35
N THR A 155 4.90 16.79 -7.64
CA THR A 155 5.24 15.47 -8.18
C THR A 155 4.84 14.35 -7.22
N LEU A 156 4.23 13.29 -7.75
CA LEU A 156 3.76 12.15 -6.95
C LEU A 156 4.87 11.54 -6.09
N LYS A 157 6.10 11.48 -6.64
CA LYS A 157 7.30 11.05 -5.92
C LYS A 157 7.50 11.82 -4.61
N ILE A 158 7.57 13.16 -4.68
CA ILE A 158 7.88 14.00 -3.52
C ILE A 158 6.75 13.92 -2.50
N PHE A 159 5.50 14.05 -2.95
CA PHE A 159 4.35 14.01 -2.05
C PHE A 159 4.24 12.65 -1.33
N LYS A 160 4.46 11.54 -2.06
CA LYS A 160 4.45 10.20 -1.46
C LYS A 160 5.53 10.04 -0.39
N THR A 161 6.76 10.47 -0.67
CA THR A 161 7.85 10.41 0.32
C THR A 161 7.51 11.24 1.57
N CYS A 162 7.00 12.46 1.41
CA CYS A 162 6.59 13.28 2.56
C CYS A 162 5.46 12.61 3.37
N PHE A 163 4.46 12.06 2.68
CA PHE A 163 3.35 11.34 3.31
C PHE A 163 3.86 10.12 4.09
N ASP A 164 4.73 9.30 3.50
CA ASP A 164 5.32 8.13 4.15
C ASP A 164 6.15 8.53 5.37
N CYS A 165 6.90 9.63 5.30
CA CYS A 165 7.62 10.17 6.45
C CYS A 165 6.66 10.61 7.59
N THR A 166 5.51 11.21 7.28
CA THR A 166 4.52 11.55 8.31
C THR A 166 3.95 10.32 9.01
N PHE A 167 3.69 9.25 8.25
CA PHE A 167 3.23 7.96 8.81
C PHE A 167 4.32 7.24 9.61
N LEU A 168 5.59 7.36 9.20
CA LEU A 168 6.73 6.86 9.96
C LEU A 168 6.81 7.54 11.33
N ILE A 169 6.70 8.88 11.36
CA ILE A 169 6.71 9.65 12.61
C ILE A 169 5.49 9.27 13.48
N LEU A 170 4.31 9.15 12.89
CA LEU A 170 3.10 8.73 13.60
C LEU A 170 3.26 7.33 14.21
N SER A 171 3.78 6.39 13.43
CA SER A 171 4.08 5.03 13.90
C SER A 171 5.07 5.07 15.05
N PHE A 172 6.11 5.89 14.97
CA PHE A 172 7.12 6.02 16.01
C PHE A 172 6.52 6.54 17.31
N ILE A 173 5.67 7.56 17.24
CA ILE A 173 4.92 8.09 18.38
C ILE A 173 4.01 7.01 18.97
N MET A 174 3.22 6.33 18.14
CA MET A 174 2.32 5.26 18.60
C MET A 174 3.08 4.13 19.29
N SER A 175 4.20 3.71 18.73
CA SER A 175 5.05 2.66 19.29
C SER A 175 5.56 3.03 20.68
N LEU A 176 6.09 4.26 20.84
CA LEU A 176 6.58 4.74 22.14
C LEU A 176 5.46 4.82 23.18
N PHE A 177 4.27 5.33 22.82
CA PHE A 177 3.16 5.45 23.76
C PHE A 177 2.53 4.10 24.14
N LEU A 178 2.40 3.16 23.20
CA LEU A 178 1.69 1.91 23.43
C LEU A 178 2.57 0.80 24.02
N PHE A 179 3.85 0.78 23.67
CA PHE A 179 4.81 -0.28 24.03
C PHE A 179 6.00 0.21 24.85
N HIS A 180 6.17 1.52 25.06
CA HIS A 180 7.34 2.11 25.74
C HIS A 180 8.67 1.71 25.06
N GLY A 181 8.62 1.43 23.76
CA GLY A 181 9.74 0.95 22.95
C GLY A 181 9.45 1.06 21.46
N ILE A 182 10.41 0.70 20.62
CA ILE A 182 10.28 0.74 19.16
C ILE A 182 9.86 -0.65 18.66
N VAL A 183 8.65 -0.75 18.13
CA VAL A 183 8.01 -1.97 17.62
C VAL A 183 7.57 -1.72 16.18
N GLY A 184 7.88 -2.64 15.26
CA GLY A 184 7.49 -2.57 13.85
C GLY A 184 8.26 -1.54 12.99
N ILE A 185 9.11 -0.71 13.60
CA ILE A 185 9.90 0.31 12.91
C ILE A 185 11.37 -0.09 12.94
N GLY A 186 11.98 -0.16 11.76
CA GLY A 186 13.38 -0.49 11.60
C GLY A 186 14.02 0.29 10.46
N ILE A 187 15.28 -0.05 10.15
CA ILE A 187 16.01 0.61 9.06
C ILE A 187 15.32 0.42 7.71
N GLY A 188 14.64 -0.70 7.51
CA GLY A 188 13.81 -0.98 6.35
C GLY A 188 12.68 0.03 6.18
N THR A 189 11.99 0.40 7.26
CA THR A 189 10.90 1.39 7.22
C THR A 189 11.39 2.75 6.75
N ILE A 190 12.58 3.17 7.17
CA ILE A 190 13.22 4.42 6.73
C ILE A 190 13.55 4.34 5.23
N ILE A 191 14.15 3.23 4.79
CA ILE A 191 14.46 3.01 3.37
C ILE A 191 13.19 3.05 2.52
N VAL A 192 12.12 2.35 2.94
CA VAL A 192 10.84 2.37 2.23
C VAL A 192 10.29 3.79 2.18
N ALA A 193 10.21 4.51 3.31
CA ALA A 193 9.66 5.86 3.32
C ALA A 193 10.37 6.82 2.35
N LEU A 194 11.71 6.74 2.27
CA LEU A 194 12.49 7.61 1.41
C LEU A 194 12.43 7.22 -0.07
N PHE A 195 12.52 5.93 -0.38
CA PHE A 195 12.72 5.45 -1.75
C PHE A 195 11.44 4.97 -2.44
N ASN A 196 10.39 4.60 -1.71
CA ASN A 196 9.17 4.01 -2.28
C ASN A 196 8.54 4.92 -3.37
N GLY A 197 8.36 6.21 -3.07
CA GLY A 197 7.84 7.18 -4.05
C GLY A 197 8.67 7.26 -5.35
N THR A 198 10.00 7.07 -5.26
CA THR A 198 10.90 7.05 -6.43
C THR A 198 10.71 5.78 -7.25
N PHE A 199 10.67 4.62 -6.61
CA PHE A 199 10.49 3.34 -7.29
C PHE A 199 9.10 3.22 -7.91
N ILE A 200 8.05 3.69 -7.22
CA ILE A 200 6.69 3.75 -7.79
C ILE A 200 6.69 4.59 -9.07
N SER A 201 7.31 5.77 -9.04
CA SER A 201 7.41 6.63 -10.24
C SER A 201 8.21 5.96 -11.36
N PHE A 202 9.27 5.22 -11.04
CA PHE A 202 10.06 4.47 -12.00
C PHE A 202 9.23 3.38 -12.68
N PHE A 203 8.54 2.53 -11.90
CA PHE A 203 7.69 1.47 -12.44
C PHE A 203 6.49 2.03 -13.20
N LYS A 204 5.92 3.15 -12.76
CA LYS A 204 4.84 3.83 -13.48
C LYS A 204 5.30 4.25 -14.88
N ASN A 205 6.46 4.91 -14.98
CA ASN A 205 7.02 5.33 -16.27
C ASN A 205 7.36 4.14 -17.17
N PHE A 206 7.90 3.06 -16.59
CA PHE A 206 8.15 1.80 -17.29
C PHE A 206 6.85 1.21 -17.86
N LEU A 207 5.82 1.08 -17.04
CA LEU A 207 4.52 0.59 -17.47
C LEU A 207 3.90 1.50 -18.54
N ASP A 208 4.02 2.82 -18.43
CA ASP A 208 3.54 3.80 -19.41
C ASP A 208 4.23 3.72 -20.77
N LYS A 209 5.50 3.32 -20.79
CA LYS A 209 6.26 3.09 -22.02
C LYS A 209 5.86 1.79 -22.72
N HIS A 210 5.59 0.72 -21.97
CA HIS A 210 5.41 -0.62 -22.53
C HIS A 210 3.95 -1.06 -22.71
N PHE A 211 3.01 -0.54 -21.90
CA PHE A 211 1.63 -1.02 -21.85
C PHE A 211 0.59 0.08 -22.03
N ILE A 212 -0.54 -0.28 -22.64
CA ILE A 212 -1.78 0.52 -22.70
C ILE A 212 -2.87 -0.28 -21.98
N CYS A 213 -3.49 0.34 -20.99
CA CYS A 213 -4.59 -0.27 -20.25
C CYS A 213 -5.91 0.02 -20.97
N ILE A 214 -6.68 -1.03 -21.24
CA ILE A 214 -7.99 -0.95 -21.88
C ILE A 214 -9.04 -1.41 -20.87
N PRO A 215 -10.03 -0.57 -20.54
CA PRO A 215 -11.11 -0.94 -19.64
C PRO A 215 -12.05 -1.92 -20.34
N LYS A 216 -12.30 -3.07 -19.71
CA LYS A 216 -13.30 -4.03 -20.20
C LYS A 216 -14.71 -3.53 -19.86
N PHE A 217 -14.89 -2.91 -18.69
CA PHE A 217 -16.16 -2.34 -18.24
C PHE A 217 -16.20 -0.82 -18.42
N THR A 218 -16.43 -0.39 -19.67
CA THR A 218 -16.47 1.04 -20.05
C THR A 218 -17.55 1.85 -19.32
N LYS A 219 -18.66 1.22 -18.87
CA LYS A 219 -19.70 1.88 -18.05
C LYS A 219 -19.18 2.23 -16.65
N LEU A 220 -18.43 1.32 -16.02
CA LEU A 220 -17.87 1.52 -14.68
C LEU A 220 -16.77 2.60 -14.72
N GLU A 221 -15.94 2.57 -15.75
CA GLU A 221 -14.94 3.62 -15.98
C GLU A 221 -15.57 5.00 -16.11
N LYS A 222 -16.65 5.14 -16.90
CA LYS A 222 -17.37 6.42 -17.04
C LYS A 222 -17.96 6.89 -15.70
N TYR A 223 -18.51 5.97 -14.91
CA TYR A 223 -19.10 6.30 -13.60
C TYR A 223 -18.04 6.77 -12.60
N LEU A 224 -16.87 6.13 -12.58
CA LEU A 224 -15.78 6.49 -11.68
C LEU A 224 -15.01 7.75 -12.10
N LYS A 225 -15.11 8.18 -13.37
CA LYS A 225 -14.51 9.43 -13.86
C LYS A 225 -15.36 10.68 -13.58
N LEU A 226 -16.63 10.52 -13.23
CA LEU A 226 -17.58 11.60 -12.87
C LEU A 226 -17.38 12.03 -11.40
#